data_AF-A0A7W5P858-F1
#
_entry.id   AF-A0A7W5P858-F1
#
_cell.length_a   1.000
_cell.length_b   1.000
_cell.length_c   1.000
_cell.angle_alpha   90.00
_cell.angle_beta   90.00
_cell.angle_gamma   90.00
#
_symmetry.space_group_name_H-M   'P 1'
#
loop_
_entity.id
_entity.type
_entity.pdbx_description
1 polymer ?
#
loop_
_entity_poly.entity_id
_entity_poly.type
_entity_poly.pdbx_seq_one_letter_code
_entity_poly.pdbx_strand_id
1 'polypeptide(L)'
;MTLVRGVLADPRTTARLVWDNRDLRRINLSLLGSTVGDGAYATALAVYTFQWGGAGALGAFVAIKLALKAATVPFGVAAVDRLPPKAVLVGLDAVRAGLVAGAALLVLSGGPPLLVLVVAGVTGVVGAPYRPVSAAMTPSLVTSPRELTAANAVGSTVESVAVVVGPALGGLLLAVTSIPVVFALDVLSFVWSAVLVLGLRSRGADPCPDPGSPAPGLAVDAMEGFRIVWSDRRLRLVTGLACLETVVAGAGAVYVVVVAVQLVHLGEPGVGYLSAALGVGAVVGGLVALGRAHRSTRATDFGTGLLLSTLPLLVVGLAPAAVVAFAAFFVLGLGNPLVDVT
;
A
#
# COMPACT_ATOMS: atom_id res chain seq x y z
N MET A 1 -5.78 7.36 28.65
CA MET A 1 -6.69 6.39 27.98
C MET A 1 -8.10 6.93 27.72
N THR A 2 -8.64 7.83 28.55
CA THR A 2 -9.99 8.41 28.37
C THR A 2 -10.12 9.34 27.16
N LEU A 3 -9.05 10.04 26.78
CA LEU A 3 -9.01 10.95 25.61
C LEU A 3 -9.06 10.22 24.25
N VAL A 4 -8.45 9.04 24.15
CA VAL A 4 -8.42 8.24 22.90
C VAL A 4 -9.80 7.65 22.59
N ARG A 5 -10.55 7.24 23.62
CA ARG A 5 -11.91 6.71 23.46
C ARG A 5 -12.93 7.76 23.02
N GLY A 6 -12.75 9.02 23.41
CA GLY A 6 -13.69 10.11 23.06
C GLY A 6 -13.58 10.57 21.61
N VAL A 7 -12.37 10.58 21.03
CA VAL A 7 -12.15 10.99 19.63
C VAL A 7 -12.66 9.90 18.67
N LEU A 8 -12.36 8.63 18.96
CA LEU A 8 -12.84 7.50 18.14
C LEU A 8 -14.36 7.25 18.25
N ALA A 9 -15.06 7.93 19.16
CA ALA A 9 -16.50 7.75 19.35
C ALA A 9 -17.36 8.48 18.30
N ASP A 10 -16.82 9.49 17.61
CA ASP A 10 -17.51 10.18 16.52
C ASP A 10 -16.61 10.31 15.27
N PRO A 11 -16.85 9.46 14.24
CA PRO A 11 -16.11 9.48 12.99
C PRO A 11 -16.20 10.83 12.25
N ARG A 12 -17.33 11.53 12.37
CA ARG A 12 -17.55 12.81 11.67
C ARG A 12 -16.71 13.91 12.29
N THR A 13 -16.62 13.93 13.62
CA THR A 13 -15.78 14.90 14.34
C THR A 13 -14.30 14.64 14.08
N THR A 14 -13.88 13.36 14.04
CA THR A 14 -12.50 12.97 13.69
C THR A 14 -12.13 13.39 12.27
N ALA A 15 -13.01 13.13 11.30
CA ALA A 15 -12.78 13.53 9.90
C ALA A 15 -12.72 15.07 9.75
N ARG A 16 -13.62 15.82 10.41
CA ARG A 16 -13.61 17.29 10.38
C ARG A 16 -12.30 17.86 10.91
N LEU A 17 -11.81 17.36 12.04
CA LEU A 17 -10.52 17.80 12.62
C LEU A 17 -9.35 17.68 11.64
N VAL A 18 -9.31 16.60 10.86
CA VAL A 18 -8.25 16.38 9.86
C VAL A 18 -8.47 17.26 8.62
N TRP A 19 -9.71 17.39 8.14
CA TRP A 19 -10.01 18.11 6.91
C TRP A 19 -10.02 19.64 7.04
N ASP A 20 -10.22 20.15 8.25
CA ASP A 20 -10.14 21.58 8.58
C ASP A 20 -8.67 22.06 8.64
N ASN A 21 -7.74 21.20 9.08
CA ASN A 21 -6.31 21.48 9.03
C ASN A 21 -5.75 21.22 7.63
N ARG A 22 -5.33 22.29 6.94
CA ARG A 22 -4.84 22.23 5.56
C ARG A 22 -3.63 21.32 5.37
N ASP A 23 -2.73 21.26 6.34
CA ASP A 23 -1.51 20.45 6.23
C ASP A 23 -1.81 18.97 6.48
N LEU A 24 -2.68 18.66 7.45
CA LEU A 24 -3.18 17.29 7.65
C LEU A 24 -3.97 16.78 6.45
N ARG A 25 -4.81 17.63 5.85
CA ARG A 25 -5.52 17.30 4.62
C ARG A 25 -4.55 16.96 3.49
N ARG A 26 -3.51 17.77 3.30
CA ARG A 26 -2.52 17.59 2.22
C ARG A 26 -1.73 16.30 2.37
N ILE A 27 -1.22 16.01 3.56
CA ILE A 27 -0.43 14.78 3.78
C ILE A 27 -1.29 13.51 3.65
N ASN A 28 -2.57 13.55 4.07
CA ASN A 28 -3.48 12.43 3.86
C ASN A 28 -3.85 12.26 2.38
N LEU A 29 -4.07 13.35 1.63
CA LEU A 29 -4.37 13.28 0.20
C LEU A 29 -3.14 12.88 -0.64
N SER A 30 -1.92 13.23 -0.21
CA SER A 30 -0.70 12.77 -0.87
C SER A 30 -0.52 11.27 -0.69
N LEU A 31 -0.73 10.78 0.54
CA LEU A 31 -0.72 9.35 0.85
C LEU A 31 -1.79 8.60 0.04
N LEU A 32 -3.03 9.09 0.02
CA LEU A 32 -4.12 8.52 -0.77
C LEU A 32 -3.73 8.38 -2.24
N GLY A 33 -3.26 9.49 -2.85
CA GLY A 33 -2.89 9.53 -4.26
C GLY A 33 -1.77 8.54 -4.58
N SER A 34 -0.67 8.60 -3.83
CA SER A 34 0.48 7.72 -4.05
C SER A 34 0.11 6.25 -3.87
N THR A 35 -0.68 5.89 -2.85
CA THR A 35 -1.03 4.49 -2.59
C THR A 35 -2.03 3.94 -3.62
N VAL A 36 -2.98 4.76 -4.08
CA VAL A 36 -3.89 4.37 -5.18
C VAL A 36 -3.11 4.15 -6.47
N GLY A 37 -2.18 5.07 -6.80
CA GLY A 37 -1.27 4.94 -7.93
C GLY A 37 -0.46 3.66 -7.89
N ASP A 38 0.21 3.41 -6.76
CA ASP A 38 1.01 2.21 -6.52
C ASP A 38 0.20 0.92 -6.71
N GLY A 39 -1.04 0.90 -6.20
CA GLY A 39 -1.94 -0.23 -6.38
C GLY A 39 -2.29 -0.46 -7.85
N ALA A 40 -2.61 0.61 -8.59
CA ALA A 40 -2.92 0.53 -10.01
C ALA A 40 -1.71 0.07 -10.84
N TYR A 41 -0.53 0.64 -10.57
CA TYR A 41 0.74 0.28 -11.17
C TYR A 41 1.10 -1.19 -10.89
N ALA A 42 0.93 -1.64 -9.65
CA ALA A 42 1.20 -3.03 -9.28
C ALA A 42 0.32 -4.02 -10.06
N THR A 43 -0.97 -3.70 -10.27
CA THR A 43 -1.87 -4.52 -11.09
C THR A 43 -1.43 -4.56 -12.55
N ALA A 44 -1.12 -3.43 -13.16
CA ALA A 44 -0.63 -3.37 -14.54
C ALA A 44 0.71 -4.08 -14.73
N LEU A 45 1.61 -3.94 -13.76
CA LEU A 45 2.90 -4.62 -13.78
C LEU A 45 2.75 -6.15 -13.61
N ALA A 46 1.80 -6.60 -12.79
CA ALA A 46 1.51 -8.02 -12.64
C ALA A 46 1.04 -8.64 -13.96
N VAL A 47 0.13 -7.95 -14.67
CA VAL A 47 -0.32 -8.35 -16.01
C VAL A 47 0.83 -8.34 -17.01
N TYR A 48 1.64 -7.27 -17.04
CA TYR A 48 2.82 -7.18 -17.91
C TYR A 48 3.80 -8.34 -17.71
N THR A 49 4.13 -8.62 -16.44
CA THR A 49 5.08 -9.68 -16.09
C THR A 49 4.54 -11.06 -16.50
N PHE A 50 3.24 -11.26 -16.31
CA PHE A 50 2.57 -12.49 -16.71
C PHE A 50 2.54 -12.66 -18.23
N GLN A 51 2.28 -11.60 -19.00
CA GLN A 51 2.33 -11.62 -20.46
C GLN A 51 3.73 -11.98 -20.98
N TRP A 52 4.78 -11.52 -20.30
CA TRP A 52 6.15 -11.78 -20.70
C TRP A 52 6.62 -13.21 -20.40
N GLY A 53 6.37 -13.73 -19.18
CA GLY A 53 6.97 -14.98 -18.71
C GLY A 53 6.05 -15.89 -17.91
N GLY A 54 4.74 -15.65 -17.97
CA GLY A 54 3.72 -16.43 -17.29
C GLY A 54 3.77 -16.33 -15.76
N ALA A 55 3.10 -17.29 -15.10
CA ALA A 55 2.99 -17.32 -13.64
C ALA A 55 4.35 -17.48 -12.93
N GLY A 56 5.30 -18.20 -13.54
CA GLY A 56 6.64 -18.38 -12.99
C GLY A 56 7.42 -17.08 -12.90
N ALA A 57 7.42 -16.27 -13.97
CA ALA A 57 8.08 -14.97 -13.98
C ALA A 57 7.43 -13.99 -12.99
N LEU A 58 6.09 -13.97 -12.92
CA LEU A 58 5.36 -13.14 -11.96
C LEU A 58 5.69 -13.53 -10.51
N GLY A 59 5.67 -14.83 -10.19
CA GLY A 59 6.02 -15.33 -8.86
C GLY A 59 7.47 -15.00 -8.48
N ALA A 60 8.42 -15.21 -9.40
CA ALA A 60 9.82 -14.85 -9.18
C ALA A 60 10.00 -13.34 -8.96
N PHE A 61 9.33 -12.51 -9.78
CA PHE A 61 9.39 -11.06 -9.63
C PHE A 61 8.85 -10.59 -8.27
N VAL A 62 7.69 -11.11 -7.84
CA VAL A 62 7.13 -10.79 -6.52
C VAL A 62 8.08 -11.21 -5.39
N ALA A 63 8.66 -12.42 -5.47
CA ALA A 63 9.61 -12.91 -4.48
C ALA A 63 10.88 -12.02 -4.39
N ILE A 64 11.46 -11.67 -5.54
CA ILE A 64 12.64 -10.79 -5.61
C ILE A 64 12.30 -9.40 -5.07
N LYS A 65 11.16 -8.83 -5.46
CA LYS A 65 10.71 -7.51 -4.98
C LYS A 65 10.54 -7.50 -3.47
N LEU A 66 9.95 -8.55 -2.90
CA LEU A 66 9.81 -8.71 -1.45
C LEU A 66 11.16 -8.83 -0.75
N ALA A 67 12.06 -9.64 -1.28
CA ALA A 67 13.41 -9.80 -0.74
C ALA A 67 14.20 -8.47 -0.78
N LEU A 68 14.14 -7.74 -1.89
CA LEU A 68 14.76 -6.43 -2.02
C LEU A 68 14.18 -5.43 -1.03
N LYS A 69 12.85 -5.33 -0.94
CA LYS A 69 12.18 -4.44 0.03
C LYS A 69 12.61 -4.75 1.46
N ALA A 70 12.62 -6.03 1.85
CA ALA A 70 13.04 -6.46 3.18
C ALA A 70 14.52 -6.11 3.45
N ALA A 71 15.38 -6.28 2.44
CA ALA A 71 16.80 -5.95 2.56
C ALA A 71 17.05 -4.43 2.63
N THR A 72 16.27 -3.61 1.93
CA THR A 72 16.54 -2.17 1.78
C THR A 72 15.84 -1.30 2.81
N VAL A 73 14.70 -1.71 3.39
CA VAL A 73 13.97 -0.91 4.38
C VAL A 73 14.85 -0.42 5.56
N PRO A 74 15.69 -1.27 6.19
CA PRO A 74 16.54 -0.84 7.31
C PRO A 74 17.55 0.25 6.94
N PHE A 75 18.06 0.21 5.70
CA PHE A 75 19.07 1.16 5.23
C PHE A 75 18.45 2.40 4.58
N GLY A 76 17.29 2.24 3.94
CA GLY A 76 16.61 3.31 3.21
C GLY A 76 16.07 4.40 4.14
N VAL A 77 15.58 4.02 5.33
CA VAL A 77 15.15 4.98 6.37
C VAL A 77 16.37 5.70 6.95
N ALA A 78 17.38 4.94 7.39
CA ALA A 78 18.62 5.51 7.92
C ALA A 78 19.34 6.47 6.95
N ALA A 79 19.26 6.21 5.64
CA ALA A 79 19.85 7.06 4.61
C ALA A 79 19.13 8.41 4.45
N VAL A 80 17.84 8.49 4.77
CA VAL A 80 17.02 9.70 4.62
C VAL A 80 16.73 10.40 5.96
N ASP A 81 17.03 9.78 7.09
CA ASP A 81 16.79 10.31 8.44
C ASP A 81 17.50 11.65 8.72
N ARG A 82 18.55 11.98 7.95
CA ARG A 82 19.29 13.24 8.07
C ARG A 82 18.79 14.35 7.16
N LEU A 83 17.87 14.04 6.28
CA LEU A 83 17.33 14.99 5.31
C LEU A 83 15.99 15.54 5.81
N PRO A 84 15.64 16.79 5.44
CA PRO A 84 14.36 17.36 5.82
C PRO A 84 13.21 16.48 5.26
N PRO A 85 12.26 15.99 6.10
CA PRO A 85 11.24 15.01 5.69
C PRO A 85 10.44 15.44 4.46
N LYS A 86 10.14 16.73 4.36
CA LYS A 86 9.45 17.31 3.19
C LYS A 86 10.26 17.13 1.90
N ALA A 87 11.57 17.41 1.93
CA ALA A 87 12.42 17.25 0.75
C ALA A 87 12.60 15.78 0.38
N VAL A 88 12.68 14.89 1.38
CA VAL A 88 12.73 13.44 1.17
C VAL A 88 11.47 12.99 0.42
N LEU A 89 10.28 13.29 0.93
CA LEU A 89 9.02 12.86 0.31
C LEU A 89 8.89 13.36 -1.14
N VAL A 90 9.20 14.63 -1.40
CA VAL A 90 9.19 15.18 -2.77
C VAL A 90 10.23 14.50 -3.66
N GLY A 91 11.44 14.26 -3.14
CA GLY A 91 12.49 13.56 -3.88
C GLY A 91 12.12 12.12 -4.21
N LEU A 92 11.53 11.39 -3.27
CA LEU A 92 11.02 10.04 -3.48
C LEU A 92 9.95 10.03 -4.57
N ASP A 93 8.96 10.91 -4.50
CA ASP A 93 7.91 11.03 -5.54
C ASP A 93 8.49 11.37 -6.90
N ALA A 94 9.43 12.31 -6.97
CA ALA A 94 10.06 12.71 -8.23
C ALA A 94 10.86 11.57 -8.87
N VAL A 95 11.67 10.84 -8.08
CA VAL A 95 12.44 9.70 -8.57
C VAL A 95 11.52 8.58 -9.03
N ARG A 96 10.46 8.26 -8.26
CA ARG A 96 9.49 7.24 -8.64
C ARG A 96 8.71 7.61 -9.89
N ALA A 97 8.27 8.86 -10.00
CA ALA A 97 7.64 9.37 -11.22
C ALA A 97 8.56 9.19 -12.44
N GLY A 98 9.84 9.53 -12.31
CA GLY A 98 10.83 9.34 -13.38
C GLY A 98 11.04 7.87 -13.75
N LEU A 99 11.15 6.98 -12.75
CA LEU A 99 11.29 5.55 -12.97
C LEU A 99 10.07 4.94 -13.67
N VAL A 100 8.86 5.24 -13.18
CA VAL A 100 7.62 4.72 -13.77
C VAL A 100 7.37 5.30 -15.16
N ALA A 101 7.69 6.58 -15.39
CA ALA A 101 7.65 7.16 -16.73
C ALA A 101 8.63 6.46 -17.68
N GLY A 102 9.85 6.17 -17.21
CA GLY A 102 10.85 5.39 -17.95
C GLY A 102 10.35 3.98 -18.26
N ALA A 103 9.72 3.30 -17.30
CA ALA A 103 9.09 2.00 -17.51
C ALA A 103 7.98 2.07 -18.56
N ALA A 104 7.13 3.10 -18.52
CA ALA A 104 6.07 3.29 -19.51
C ALA A 104 6.64 3.47 -20.93
N LEU A 105 7.71 4.27 -21.08
CA LEU A 105 8.41 4.46 -22.35
C LEU A 105 9.08 3.18 -22.85
N LEU A 106 9.63 2.36 -21.96
CA LEU A 106 10.19 1.06 -22.31
C LEU A 106 9.11 0.12 -22.83
N VAL A 107 7.94 0.07 -22.18
CA VAL A 107 6.81 -0.74 -22.64
C VAL A 107 6.33 -0.25 -24.01
N LEU A 108 6.18 1.07 -24.20
CA LEU A 108 5.74 1.66 -25.48
C LEU A 108 6.71 1.42 -26.63
N SER A 109 8.01 1.43 -26.36
CA SER A 109 9.04 1.21 -27.37
C SER A 109 9.32 -0.28 -27.65
N GLY A 110 8.64 -1.21 -26.97
CA GLY A 110 8.92 -2.65 -27.09
C GLY A 110 10.27 -3.04 -26.51
N GLY A 111 10.76 -2.30 -25.52
CA GLY A 111 12.05 -2.52 -24.86
C GLY A 111 12.11 -3.83 -24.06
N PRO A 112 13.30 -4.19 -23.54
CA PRO A 112 13.51 -5.46 -22.84
C PRO A 112 12.62 -5.59 -21.59
N PRO A 113 11.78 -6.63 -21.47
CA PRO A 113 10.87 -6.77 -20.33
C PRO A 113 11.60 -6.88 -18.99
N LEU A 114 12.77 -7.51 -18.97
CA LEU A 114 13.60 -7.60 -17.77
C LEU A 114 13.99 -6.21 -17.25
N LEU A 115 14.22 -5.23 -18.13
CA LEU A 115 14.55 -3.87 -17.72
C LEU A 115 13.34 -3.18 -17.06
N VAL A 116 12.13 -3.39 -17.57
CA VAL A 116 10.88 -2.90 -16.94
C VAL A 116 10.74 -3.46 -15.53
N LEU A 117 10.99 -4.76 -15.35
CA LEU A 117 10.94 -5.41 -14.03
C LEU A 117 12.01 -4.88 -13.08
N VAL A 118 13.24 -4.65 -13.55
CA VAL A 118 14.30 -4.05 -12.75
C VAL A 118 13.89 -2.64 -12.31
N VAL A 119 13.42 -1.80 -13.23
CA VAL A 119 12.93 -0.44 -12.93
C VAL A 119 11.80 -0.48 -11.91
N ALA A 120 10.87 -1.43 -12.03
CA ALA A 120 9.79 -1.60 -11.07
C ALA A 120 10.27 -2.05 -9.68
N GLY A 121 11.26 -2.94 -9.62
CA GLY A 121 11.92 -3.33 -8.37
C GLY A 121 12.58 -2.14 -7.69
N VAL A 122 13.35 -1.35 -8.44
CA VAL A 122 13.99 -0.12 -7.97
C VAL A 122 12.96 0.89 -7.48
N THR A 123 11.86 1.08 -8.22
CA THR A 123 10.74 1.96 -7.82
C THR A 123 10.19 1.57 -6.45
N GLY A 124 10.01 0.28 -6.19
CA GLY A 124 9.55 -0.23 -4.90
C GLY A 124 10.54 0.00 -3.76
N VAL A 125 11.84 -0.11 -4.03
CA VAL A 125 12.91 0.18 -3.07
C VAL A 125 12.94 1.67 -2.73
N VAL A 126 12.90 2.54 -3.75
CA VAL A 126 12.85 4.00 -3.55
C VAL A 126 11.59 4.41 -2.78
N GLY A 127 10.44 3.79 -3.04
CA GLY A 127 9.21 4.09 -2.32
C GLY A 127 9.17 3.61 -0.85
N ALA A 128 10.06 2.71 -0.44
CA ALA A 128 10.01 2.08 0.87
C ALA A 128 10.06 3.06 2.06
N PRO A 129 10.89 4.13 2.05
CA PRO A 129 10.93 5.11 3.14
C PRO A 129 9.76 6.10 3.17
N TYR A 130 8.90 6.13 2.14
CA TYR A 130 7.84 7.15 2.04
C TYR A 130 6.89 7.13 3.24
N ARG A 131 6.38 5.94 3.61
CA ARG A 131 5.45 5.77 4.73
C ARG A 131 6.07 6.16 6.09
N PRO A 132 7.25 5.65 6.49
CA PRO A 132 7.85 6.05 7.76
C PRO A 132 8.19 7.54 7.82
N VAL A 133 8.68 8.14 6.73
CA VAL A 133 8.97 9.58 6.67
C VAL A 133 7.69 10.42 6.77
N SER A 134 6.61 10.03 6.08
CA SER A 134 5.30 10.67 6.18
C SER A 134 4.73 10.58 7.61
N ALA A 135 4.85 9.43 8.25
CA ALA A 135 4.42 9.23 9.63
C ALA A 135 5.25 10.09 10.61
N ALA A 136 6.58 10.16 10.41
CA ALA A 136 7.47 10.99 11.23
C ALA A 136 7.22 12.50 11.06
N MET A 137 6.74 12.94 9.89
CA MET A 137 6.37 14.33 9.63
C MET A 137 5.02 14.71 10.23
N THR A 138 4.09 13.75 10.41
CA THR A 138 2.73 14.04 10.88
C THR A 138 2.66 14.79 12.22
N PRO A 139 3.48 14.46 13.25
CA PRO A 139 3.56 15.22 14.50
C PRO A 139 3.91 16.70 14.36
N SER A 140 4.67 17.11 13.34
CA SER A 140 5.02 18.54 13.14
C SER A 140 3.92 19.36 12.48
N LEU A 141 2.86 18.69 11.97
CA LEU A 141 1.72 19.30 11.28
C LEU A 141 0.49 19.49 12.18
N VAL A 142 0.48 18.87 13.36
CA VAL A 142 -0.63 18.93 14.31
C VAL A 142 -0.44 20.04 15.33
N THR A 143 -1.55 20.54 15.87
CA THR A 143 -1.57 21.53 16.95
C THR A 143 -1.96 20.95 18.30
N SER A 144 -2.50 19.72 18.33
CA SER A 144 -2.90 19.05 19.57
C SER A 144 -2.72 17.53 19.51
N PRO A 145 -2.56 16.84 20.65
CA PRO A 145 -2.53 15.38 20.70
C PRO A 145 -3.81 14.71 20.16
N ARG A 146 -4.95 15.42 20.23
CA ARG A 146 -6.22 14.95 19.65
C ARG A 146 -6.15 14.95 18.12
N GLU A 147 -5.58 15.98 17.51
CA GLU A 147 -5.35 16.02 16.07
C GLU A 147 -4.40 14.94 15.60
N LEU A 148 -3.34 14.62 16.37
CA LEU A 148 -2.44 13.52 16.02
C LEU A 148 -3.14 12.16 16.03
N THR A 149 -3.97 11.92 17.04
CA THR A 149 -4.77 10.69 17.11
C THR A 149 -5.75 10.61 15.93
N ALA A 150 -6.41 11.72 15.60
CA ALA A 150 -7.32 11.80 14.46
C ALA A 150 -6.59 11.62 13.12
N ALA A 151 -5.43 12.23 12.95
CA ALA A 151 -4.60 12.13 11.75
C ALA A 151 -4.14 10.68 11.50
N ASN A 152 -3.71 9.97 12.55
CA ASN A 152 -3.36 8.56 12.44
C ASN A 152 -4.57 7.69 12.06
N ALA A 153 -5.73 7.92 12.70
CA ALA A 153 -6.95 7.17 12.39
C ALA A 153 -7.43 7.39 10.95
N VAL A 154 -7.45 8.66 10.48
CA VAL A 154 -7.82 8.99 9.10
C VAL A 154 -6.78 8.47 8.12
N GLY A 155 -5.49 8.56 8.44
CA GLY A 155 -4.41 8.04 7.59
C GLY A 155 -4.51 6.54 7.37
N SER A 156 -4.74 5.77 8.43
CA SER A 156 -4.99 4.32 8.31
C SER A 156 -6.23 4.04 7.46
N THR A 157 -7.31 4.80 7.64
CA THR A 157 -8.55 4.63 6.84
C THR A 157 -8.30 4.92 5.36
N VAL A 158 -7.59 6.01 5.07
CA VAL A 158 -7.19 6.42 3.72
C VAL A 158 -6.37 5.32 3.05
N GLU A 159 -5.42 4.74 3.77
CA GLU A 159 -4.58 3.68 3.23
C GLU A 159 -5.36 2.40 2.97
N SER A 160 -6.23 1.97 3.90
CA SER A 160 -7.10 0.81 3.70
C SER A 160 -7.99 0.99 2.46
N VAL A 161 -8.54 2.19 2.25
CA VAL A 161 -9.29 2.51 1.03
C VAL A 161 -8.39 2.48 -0.20
N ALA A 162 -7.17 3.01 -0.12
CA ALA A 162 -6.24 3.08 -1.24
C ALA A 162 -5.76 1.69 -1.71
N VAL A 163 -5.45 0.79 -0.76
CA VAL A 163 -5.06 -0.60 -1.03
C VAL A 163 -6.12 -1.35 -1.83
N VAL A 164 -7.38 -0.96 -1.67
CA VAL A 164 -8.54 -1.52 -2.36
C VAL A 164 -8.79 -0.84 -3.70
N VAL A 165 -8.85 0.50 -3.69
CA VAL A 165 -9.22 1.31 -4.86
C VAL A 165 -8.13 1.29 -5.90
N GLY A 166 -6.86 1.28 -5.52
CA GLY A 166 -5.71 1.27 -6.44
C GLY A 166 -5.75 0.09 -7.42
N PRO A 167 -5.71 -1.17 -6.93
CA PRO A 167 -5.77 -2.34 -7.82
C PRO A 167 -7.05 -2.42 -8.66
N ALA A 168 -8.21 -2.04 -8.12
CA ALA A 168 -9.45 -2.00 -8.89
C ALA A 168 -9.42 -0.95 -10.00
N LEU A 169 -8.90 0.24 -9.70
CA LEU A 169 -8.71 1.29 -10.70
C LEU A 169 -7.73 0.84 -11.78
N GLY A 170 -6.62 0.20 -11.40
CA GLY A 170 -5.68 -0.40 -12.35
C GLY A 170 -6.32 -1.47 -13.24
N GLY A 171 -7.05 -2.42 -12.64
CA GLY A 171 -7.74 -3.48 -13.37
C GLY A 171 -8.82 -2.97 -14.32
N LEU A 172 -9.64 -2.01 -13.88
CA LEU A 172 -10.67 -1.39 -14.72
C LEU A 172 -10.05 -0.60 -15.86
N LEU A 173 -9.00 0.17 -15.59
CA LEU A 173 -8.32 0.97 -16.60
C LEU A 173 -7.64 0.05 -17.63
N LEU A 174 -7.01 -1.05 -17.22
CA LEU A 174 -6.47 -2.07 -18.14
C LEU A 174 -7.55 -2.70 -19.02
N ALA A 175 -8.74 -2.94 -18.49
CA ALA A 175 -9.83 -3.58 -19.24
C ALA A 175 -10.29 -2.74 -20.46
N VAL A 176 -10.08 -1.42 -20.42
CA VAL A 176 -10.52 -0.50 -21.49
C VAL A 176 -9.37 0.29 -22.13
N THR A 177 -8.13 0.15 -21.64
CA THR A 177 -6.95 0.85 -22.14
C THR A 177 -5.73 -0.08 -22.27
N SER A 178 -4.54 0.36 -21.85
CA SER A 178 -3.28 -0.37 -21.99
C SER A 178 -2.34 -0.15 -20.80
N ILE A 179 -1.36 -1.03 -20.64
CA ILE A 179 -0.38 -0.98 -19.53
C ILE A 179 0.32 0.39 -19.40
N PRO A 180 0.82 1.03 -20.49
CA PRO A 180 1.44 2.35 -20.40
C PRO A 180 0.50 3.45 -19.88
N VAL A 181 -0.81 3.37 -20.17
CA VAL A 181 -1.79 4.35 -19.68
C VAL A 181 -1.95 4.23 -18.17
N VAL A 182 -1.96 3.01 -17.62
CA VAL A 182 -1.99 2.80 -16.16
C VAL A 182 -0.69 3.26 -15.50
N PHE A 183 0.45 3.06 -16.15
CA PHE A 183 1.72 3.57 -15.64
C PHE A 183 1.73 5.11 -15.63
N ALA A 184 1.17 5.75 -16.66
CA ALA A 184 1.03 7.21 -16.71
C ALA A 184 0.12 7.74 -15.58
N LEU A 185 -0.95 7.02 -15.23
CA LEU A 185 -1.77 7.36 -14.06
C LEU A 185 -0.94 7.39 -12.78
N ASP A 186 -0.06 6.40 -12.59
CA ASP A 186 0.80 6.33 -11.40
C ASP A 186 1.83 7.47 -11.35
N VAL A 187 2.41 7.83 -12.52
CA VAL A 187 3.24 9.04 -12.64
C VAL A 187 2.47 10.28 -12.20
N LEU A 188 1.22 10.43 -12.66
CA LEU A 188 0.37 11.57 -12.27
C LEU A 188 0.05 11.56 -10.76
N SER A 189 -0.13 10.40 -10.13
CA SER A 189 -0.32 10.34 -8.68
C SER A 189 0.93 10.71 -7.89
N PHE A 190 2.14 10.35 -8.35
CA PHE A 190 3.37 10.82 -7.71
C PHE A 190 3.55 12.33 -7.85
N VAL A 191 3.27 12.89 -9.03
CA VAL A 191 3.30 14.34 -9.25
C VAL A 191 2.28 15.04 -8.35
N TRP A 192 1.06 14.52 -8.28
CA TRP A 192 0.01 15.01 -7.38
C TRP A 192 0.46 14.99 -5.91
N SER A 193 1.03 13.86 -5.46
CA SER A 193 1.59 13.71 -4.11
C SER A 193 2.68 14.75 -3.84
N ALA A 194 3.67 14.87 -4.73
CA ALA A 194 4.76 15.84 -4.59
C ALA A 194 4.25 17.29 -4.50
N VAL A 195 3.27 17.67 -5.32
CA VAL A 195 2.65 19.01 -5.29
C VAL A 195 1.96 19.28 -3.95
N LEU A 196 1.22 18.29 -3.41
CA LEU A 196 0.57 18.43 -2.10
C LEU A 196 1.60 18.55 -0.97
N VAL A 197 2.66 17.75 -1.01
CA VAL A 197 3.76 17.78 -0.02
C VAL A 197 4.52 19.10 -0.10
N LEU A 198 4.79 19.63 -1.30
CA LEU A 198 5.40 20.96 -1.50
C LEU A 198 4.56 22.07 -0.87
N GLY A 199 3.23 21.92 -0.86
CA GLY A 199 2.32 22.85 -0.23
C GLY A 199 2.40 22.88 1.30
N LEU A 200 2.94 21.85 1.96
CA LEU A 200 2.96 21.74 3.42
C LEU A 200 3.76 22.86 4.08
N ARG A 201 3.20 23.41 5.15
CA ARG A 201 3.86 24.40 6.00
C ARG A 201 4.32 23.72 7.29
N SER A 202 5.56 23.21 7.30
CA SER A 202 6.18 22.68 8.52
C SER A 202 6.25 23.83 9.54
N ARG A 203 5.62 23.65 10.72
CA ARG A 203 5.52 24.70 11.77
C ARG A 203 6.71 24.71 12.74
N GLY A 204 7.70 23.87 12.52
CA GLY A 204 8.99 23.91 13.22
C GLY A 204 10.11 23.72 12.21
N ALA A 205 11.32 24.18 12.55
CA ALA A 205 12.51 23.74 11.84
C ALA A 205 12.44 22.21 11.77
N ASP A 206 12.46 21.64 10.56
CA ASP A 206 12.56 20.20 10.40
C ASP A 206 13.69 19.74 11.33
N PRO A 207 13.49 18.74 12.21
CA PRO A 207 14.54 18.29 13.09
C PRO A 207 15.66 17.73 12.23
N CYS A 208 16.59 18.59 11.82
CA CYS A 208 17.80 18.21 11.16
C CYS A 208 18.71 17.70 12.28
N PRO A 209 19.22 16.47 12.20
CA PRO A 209 20.23 16.00 13.15
C PRO A 209 21.39 16.99 13.16
N ASP A 210 21.85 17.37 14.35
CA ASP A 210 22.93 18.33 14.55
C ASP A 210 24.17 17.88 13.75
N PRO A 211 24.72 18.70 12.81
CA PRO A 211 25.84 18.30 11.94
C PRO A 211 27.10 17.86 12.70
N GLY A 212 27.19 18.15 14.01
CA GLY A 212 28.33 17.84 14.88
C GLY A 212 28.18 16.60 15.77
N SER A 213 27.06 15.87 15.75
CA SER A 213 26.90 14.69 16.60
C SER A 213 27.68 13.49 16.03
N PRO A 214 28.58 12.83 16.81
CA PRO A 214 29.34 11.68 16.33
C PRO A 214 28.36 10.55 15.99
N ALA A 215 28.27 10.23 14.70
CA ALA A 215 27.32 9.26 14.19
C ALA A 215 27.79 7.82 14.49
N PRO A 216 26.95 6.97 15.10
CA PRO A 216 27.03 5.54 14.84
C PRO A 216 26.90 5.33 13.32
N GLY A 217 27.65 4.38 12.75
CA GLY A 217 27.53 4.09 11.31
C GLY A 217 26.10 3.66 10.95
N LEU A 218 25.62 3.95 9.73
CA LEU A 218 24.32 3.51 9.20
C LEU A 218 24.03 2.02 9.47
N ALA A 219 25.07 1.19 9.41
CA ALA A 219 25.00 -0.23 9.73
C ALA A 219 24.77 -0.51 11.22
N VAL A 220 25.33 0.31 12.12
CA VAL A 220 25.20 0.16 13.58
C VAL A 220 23.77 0.47 14.03
N ASP A 221 23.18 1.57 13.56
CA ASP A 221 21.80 1.96 13.90
C ASP A 221 20.77 0.95 13.36
N ALA A 222 20.94 0.49 12.11
CA ALA A 222 20.08 -0.54 11.52
C ALA A 222 20.20 -1.89 12.27
N MET A 223 21.41 -2.28 12.66
CA MET A 223 21.66 -3.52 13.41
C MET A 223 21.15 -3.43 14.84
N GLU A 224 21.17 -2.24 15.45
CA GLU A 224 20.61 -1.99 16.77
C GLU A 224 19.09 -2.10 16.76
N GLY A 225 18.41 -1.54 15.76
CA GLY A 225 16.97 -1.76 15.54
C GLY A 225 16.62 -3.24 15.39
N PHE A 226 17.42 -3.97 14.59
CA PHE A 226 17.24 -5.42 14.42
C PHE A 226 17.45 -6.20 15.73
N ARG A 227 18.48 -5.83 16.51
CA ARG A 227 18.78 -6.41 17.82
C ARG A 227 17.67 -6.16 18.83
N ILE A 228 17.05 -4.98 18.82
CA ILE A 228 15.90 -4.64 19.67
C ILE A 228 14.68 -5.48 19.30
N VAL A 229 14.36 -5.59 18.01
CA VAL A 229 13.26 -6.46 17.57
C VAL A 229 13.53 -7.91 17.96
N TRP A 230 14.76 -8.38 17.82
CA TRP A 230 15.11 -9.77 18.14
C TRP A 230 15.21 -10.07 19.64
N SER A 231 15.45 -9.07 20.49
CA SER A 231 15.55 -9.26 21.94
C SER A 231 14.18 -9.31 22.62
N ASP A 232 13.18 -8.63 22.07
CA ASP A 232 11.82 -8.61 22.62
C ASP A 232 10.89 -9.65 21.97
N ARG A 233 10.36 -10.58 22.76
CA ARG A 233 9.47 -11.65 22.27
C ARG A 233 8.18 -11.13 21.63
N ARG A 234 7.62 -10.02 22.12
CA ARG A 234 6.40 -9.42 21.58
C ARG A 234 6.69 -8.71 20.27
N LEU A 235 7.78 -7.96 20.17
CA LEU A 235 8.19 -7.31 18.91
C LEU A 235 8.51 -8.35 17.82
N ARG A 236 9.20 -9.45 18.16
CA ARG A 236 9.39 -10.57 17.22
C ARG A 236 8.08 -11.16 16.73
N LEU A 237 7.11 -11.38 17.62
CA LEU A 237 5.80 -11.92 17.26
C LEU A 237 5.05 -10.99 16.31
N VAL A 238 4.96 -9.70 16.63
CA VAL A 238 4.28 -8.71 15.79
C VAL A 238 4.96 -8.58 14.42
N THR A 239 6.29 -8.51 14.40
CA THR A 239 7.06 -8.44 13.15
C THR A 239 6.89 -9.70 12.31
N GLY A 240 6.93 -10.88 12.94
CA GLY A 240 6.73 -12.16 12.25
C GLY A 240 5.33 -12.26 11.63
N LEU A 241 4.30 -11.79 12.34
CA LEU A 241 2.93 -11.71 11.81
C LEU A 241 2.82 -10.76 10.62
N ALA A 242 3.42 -9.57 10.69
CA ALA A 242 3.44 -8.62 9.58
C ALA A 242 4.19 -9.15 8.34
N CYS A 243 5.29 -9.89 8.55
CA CYS A 243 5.99 -10.58 7.48
C CYS A 243 5.11 -11.66 6.85
N LEU A 244 4.41 -12.45 7.66
CA LEU A 244 3.49 -13.48 7.17
C LEU A 244 2.34 -12.88 6.36
N GLU A 245 1.76 -11.79 6.84
CA GLU A 245 0.73 -11.03 6.14
C GLU A 245 1.23 -10.55 4.76
N THR A 246 2.46 -10.02 4.71
CA THR A 246 3.07 -9.58 3.45
C THR A 246 3.24 -10.74 2.46
N VAL A 247 3.61 -11.94 2.95
CA VAL A 247 3.72 -13.15 2.13
C VAL A 247 2.35 -13.58 1.60
N VAL A 248 1.32 -13.57 2.47
CA VAL A 248 -0.06 -13.89 2.08
C VAL A 248 -0.59 -12.91 1.04
N ALA A 249 -0.34 -11.61 1.19
CA ALA A 249 -0.72 -10.60 0.21
C ALA A 249 -0.04 -10.82 -1.15
N GLY A 250 1.26 -11.14 -1.14
CA GLY A 250 2.00 -11.49 -2.36
C GLY A 250 1.45 -12.74 -3.05
N ALA A 251 1.13 -13.78 -2.28
CA ALA A 251 0.50 -15.00 -2.80
C ALA A 251 -0.89 -14.71 -3.41
N GLY A 252 -1.68 -13.83 -2.78
CA GLY A 252 -2.98 -13.39 -3.29
C GLY A 252 -2.89 -12.75 -4.67
N ALA A 253 -1.88 -11.90 -4.92
CA ALA A 253 -1.66 -11.27 -6.22
C ALA A 253 -1.38 -12.30 -7.34
N VAL A 254 -0.59 -13.33 -7.05
CA VAL A 254 -0.33 -14.44 -7.99
C VAL A 254 -1.61 -15.27 -8.19
N TYR A 255 -2.36 -15.52 -7.11
CA TYR A 255 -3.57 -16.33 -7.16
C TYR A 255 -4.67 -15.71 -8.04
N VAL A 256 -4.87 -14.38 -8.00
CA VAL A 256 -5.79 -13.67 -8.92
C VAL A 256 -5.51 -14.03 -10.37
N VAL A 257 -4.23 -13.99 -10.75
CA VAL A 257 -3.78 -14.24 -12.12
C VAL A 257 -3.98 -15.71 -12.50
N VAL A 258 -3.61 -16.63 -11.61
CA VAL A 258 -3.80 -18.07 -11.81
C VAL A 258 -5.28 -18.41 -11.96
N VAL A 259 -6.16 -17.85 -11.12
CA VAL A 259 -7.62 -18.07 -11.26
C VAL A 259 -8.10 -17.57 -12.61
N ALA A 260 -7.85 -16.30 -12.92
CA ALA A 260 -8.33 -15.65 -14.14
C ALA A 260 -7.91 -16.41 -15.40
N VAL A 261 -6.63 -16.77 -15.51
CA VAL A 261 -6.06 -17.28 -16.76
C VAL A 261 -6.08 -18.81 -16.82
N GLN A 262 -5.77 -19.50 -15.73
CA GLN A 262 -5.58 -20.95 -15.73
C GLN A 262 -6.80 -21.74 -15.27
N LEU A 263 -7.59 -21.25 -14.30
CA LEU A 263 -8.76 -21.99 -13.79
C LEU A 263 -10.04 -21.65 -14.55
N VAL A 264 -10.38 -20.37 -14.69
CA VAL A 264 -11.66 -19.95 -15.30
C VAL A 264 -11.53 -19.52 -16.75
N HIS A 265 -10.32 -19.56 -17.31
CA HIS A 265 -10.02 -19.26 -18.72
C HIS A 265 -10.63 -17.95 -19.24
N LEU A 266 -10.70 -16.91 -18.39
CA LEU A 266 -11.19 -15.57 -18.76
C LEU A 266 -10.19 -14.80 -19.65
N GLY A 267 -9.00 -15.37 -19.88
CA GLY A 267 -7.91 -14.70 -20.57
C GLY A 267 -7.33 -13.54 -19.75
N GLU A 268 -6.49 -12.75 -20.39
CA GLU A 268 -5.80 -11.61 -19.77
C GLU A 268 -6.74 -10.54 -19.17
N PRO A 269 -7.88 -10.18 -19.81
CA PRO A 269 -8.83 -9.25 -19.21
C PRO A 269 -9.45 -9.77 -17.92
N GLY A 270 -9.48 -11.09 -17.73
CA GLY A 270 -9.99 -11.74 -16.53
C GLY A 270 -9.31 -11.28 -15.24
N VAL A 271 -8.01 -10.96 -15.29
CA VAL A 271 -7.27 -10.44 -14.13
C VAL A 271 -7.87 -9.09 -13.72
N GLY A 272 -8.10 -8.20 -14.68
CA GLY A 272 -8.70 -6.89 -14.44
C GLY A 272 -10.12 -7.01 -13.87
N TYR A 273 -10.93 -7.93 -14.41
CA TYR A 273 -12.29 -8.13 -13.92
C TYR A 273 -12.35 -8.72 -12.50
N LEU A 274 -11.50 -9.72 -12.18
CA LEU A 274 -11.43 -10.28 -10.83
C LEU A 274 -10.85 -9.28 -9.82
N SER A 275 -9.84 -8.48 -10.21
CA SER A 275 -9.34 -7.36 -9.40
C SER A 275 -10.40 -6.28 -9.16
N ALA A 276 -11.24 -5.98 -10.16
CA ALA A 276 -12.36 -5.07 -9.99
C ALA A 276 -13.41 -5.63 -9.02
N ALA A 277 -13.77 -6.91 -9.14
CA ALA A 277 -14.69 -7.56 -8.21
C ALA A 277 -14.16 -7.55 -6.77
N LEU A 278 -12.86 -7.85 -6.59
CA LEU A 278 -12.15 -7.74 -5.32
C LEU A 278 -12.24 -6.33 -4.74
N GLY A 279 -11.94 -5.30 -5.54
CA GLY A 279 -11.95 -3.94 -5.03
C GLY A 279 -13.36 -3.41 -4.73
N VAL A 280 -14.36 -3.75 -5.55
CA VAL A 280 -15.77 -3.43 -5.24
C VAL A 280 -16.18 -4.11 -3.94
N GLY A 281 -15.84 -5.39 -3.77
CA GLY A 281 -16.07 -6.14 -2.53
C GLY A 281 -15.47 -5.43 -1.33
N ALA A 282 -14.23 -4.97 -1.43
CA ALA A 282 -13.55 -4.31 -0.32
C ALA A 282 -14.04 -2.88 -0.05
N VAL A 283 -14.53 -2.14 -1.05
CA VAL A 283 -15.26 -0.87 -0.80
C VAL A 283 -16.52 -1.16 0.02
N VAL A 284 -17.31 -2.15 -0.38
CA VAL A 284 -18.52 -2.56 0.36
C VAL A 284 -18.14 -3.06 1.76
N GLY A 285 -17.07 -3.84 1.88
CA GLY A 285 -16.58 -4.39 3.15
C GLY A 285 -16.14 -3.29 4.11
N GLY A 286 -15.46 -2.26 3.62
CA GLY A 286 -15.07 -1.09 4.41
C GLY A 286 -16.28 -0.30 4.91
N LEU A 287 -17.31 -0.11 4.08
CA LEU A 287 -18.55 0.54 4.50
C LEU A 287 -19.30 -0.29 5.56
N VAL A 288 -19.32 -1.62 5.41
CA VAL A 288 -19.90 -2.54 6.38
C VAL A 288 -19.12 -2.51 7.70
N ALA A 289 -17.78 -2.53 7.65
CA ALA A 289 -16.91 -2.43 8.81
C ALA A 289 -17.15 -1.13 9.59
N LEU A 290 -17.21 0.01 8.87
CA LEU A 290 -17.52 1.32 9.46
C LEU A 290 -18.91 1.34 10.12
N GLY A 291 -19.91 0.72 9.51
CA GLY A 291 -21.25 0.60 10.10
C GLY A 291 -21.32 -0.32 11.32
N ARG A 292 -20.42 -1.31 11.42
CA ARG A 292 -20.36 -2.30 12.50
C ARG A 292 -19.41 -1.95 13.63
N ALA A 293 -18.51 -0.97 13.44
CA ALA A 293 -17.47 -0.58 14.39
C ALA A 293 -17.98 -0.25 15.82
N HIS A 294 -19.26 0.15 15.96
CA HIS A 294 -19.87 0.44 17.26
C HIS A 294 -20.63 -0.74 17.90
N ARG A 295 -20.86 -1.85 17.19
CA ARG A 295 -21.75 -2.95 17.63
C ARG A 295 -21.09 -4.31 17.74
N SER A 296 -19.92 -4.51 17.17
CA SER A 296 -19.27 -5.83 17.12
C SER A 296 -18.15 -5.99 18.14
N THR A 297 -17.89 -7.24 18.54
CA THR A 297 -16.68 -7.57 19.29
C THR A 297 -15.52 -7.77 18.31
N ARG A 298 -14.34 -7.20 18.58
CA ARG A 298 -13.16 -7.30 17.69
C ARG A 298 -12.83 -8.74 17.27
N ALA A 299 -13.08 -9.72 18.15
CA ALA A 299 -12.86 -11.13 17.88
C ALA A 299 -13.86 -11.74 16.87
N THR A 300 -15.12 -11.32 16.86
CA THR A 300 -16.12 -11.81 15.90
C THR A 300 -15.89 -11.25 14.50
N ASP A 301 -15.52 -9.97 14.41
CA ASP A 301 -15.21 -9.35 13.11
C ASP A 301 -13.95 -9.95 12.49
N PHE A 302 -12.90 -10.20 13.29
CA PHE A 302 -11.69 -10.87 12.84
C PHE A 302 -11.98 -12.29 12.34
N GLY A 303 -12.78 -13.07 13.09
CA GLY A 303 -13.19 -14.42 12.69
C GLY A 303 -14.01 -14.44 11.39
N THR A 304 -14.95 -13.50 11.24
CA THR A 304 -15.71 -13.37 9.99
C THR A 304 -14.85 -12.91 8.81
N GLY A 305 -13.94 -11.96 9.03
CA GLY A 305 -13.00 -11.51 8.01
C GLY A 305 -12.11 -12.65 7.53
N LEU A 306 -11.55 -13.45 8.44
CA LEU A 306 -10.71 -14.59 8.11
C LEU A 306 -11.47 -15.64 7.28
N LEU A 307 -12.71 -15.94 7.65
CA LEU A 307 -13.57 -16.87 6.89
C LEU A 307 -13.87 -16.32 5.49
N LEU A 308 -14.24 -15.03 5.38
CA LEU A 308 -14.50 -14.37 4.11
C LEU A 308 -13.26 -14.27 3.22
N SER A 309 -12.05 -14.23 3.80
CA SER A 309 -10.80 -14.19 3.01
C SER A 309 -10.29 -15.57 2.59
N THR A 310 -10.71 -16.67 3.24
CA THR A 310 -10.16 -18.02 3.00
C THR A 310 -11.12 -19.00 2.32
N LEU A 311 -12.40 -19.03 2.72
CA LEU A 311 -13.40 -19.93 2.12
C LEU A 311 -13.60 -19.71 0.62
N PRO A 312 -13.63 -18.47 0.10
CA PRO A 312 -13.84 -18.27 -1.34
C PRO A 312 -12.75 -18.88 -2.22
N LEU A 313 -11.50 -18.93 -1.72
CA LEU A 313 -10.37 -19.54 -2.43
C LEU A 313 -10.57 -21.06 -2.59
N LEU A 314 -11.08 -21.72 -1.55
CA LEU A 314 -11.44 -23.14 -1.59
C LEU A 314 -12.57 -23.41 -2.60
N VAL A 315 -13.58 -22.55 -2.62
CA VAL A 315 -14.74 -22.70 -3.52
C VAL A 315 -14.34 -22.56 -5.00
N VAL A 316 -13.44 -21.64 -5.33
CA VAL A 316 -12.91 -21.48 -6.71
C VAL A 316 -12.14 -22.72 -7.16
N GLY A 317 -11.37 -23.35 -6.27
CA GLY A 317 -10.65 -24.58 -6.58
C GLY A 317 -11.58 -25.78 -6.83
N LEU A 318 -12.75 -25.82 -6.18
CA LEU A 318 -13.73 -26.90 -6.33
C LEU A 318 -14.67 -26.71 -7.52
N ALA A 319 -14.97 -25.46 -7.88
CA ALA A 319 -15.87 -25.11 -8.98
C ALA A 319 -15.26 -23.98 -9.83
N PRO A 320 -14.36 -24.29 -10.78
CA PRO A 320 -13.68 -23.31 -11.61
C PRO A 320 -14.60 -22.75 -12.71
N ALA A 321 -15.63 -22.01 -12.28
CA ALA A 321 -16.53 -21.27 -13.17
C ALA A 321 -16.33 -19.76 -12.97
N ALA A 322 -16.43 -18.99 -14.06
CA ALA A 322 -16.22 -17.54 -14.03
C ALA A 322 -17.10 -16.84 -12.97
N VAL A 323 -18.39 -17.18 -12.89
CA VAL A 323 -19.34 -16.62 -11.91
C VAL A 323 -18.91 -16.92 -10.47
N VAL A 324 -18.38 -18.12 -10.22
CA VAL A 324 -17.88 -18.54 -8.92
C VAL A 324 -16.64 -17.74 -8.55
N ALA A 325 -15.72 -17.53 -9.49
CA ALA A 325 -14.55 -16.67 -9.28
C ALA A 325 -14.95 -15.22 -8.99
N PHE A 326 -15.89 -14.65 -9.76
CA PHE A 326 -16.38 -13.29 -9.50
C PHE A 326 -16.98 -13.13 -8.11
N ALA A 327 -17.87 -14.04 -7.72
CA ALA A 327 -18.46 -14.03 -6.39
C ALA A 327 -17.40 -14.22 -5.30
N ALA A 328 -16.45 -15.12 -5.52
CA ALA A 328 -15.40 -15.42 -4.57
C ALA A 328 -14.46 -14.23 -4.34
N PHE A 329 -14.00 -13.57 -5.41
CA PHE A 329 -13.15 -12.39 -5.31
C PHE A 329 -13.89 -11.21 -4.68
N PHE A 330 -15.17 -11.02 -4.99
CA PHE A 330 -15.99 -10.02 -4.29
C PHE A 330 -16.08 -10.29 -2.78
N VAL A 331 -16.33 -11.55 -2.37
CA VAL A 331 -16.41 -11.94 -0.96
C VAL A 331 -15.06 -11.82 -0.25
N LEU A 332 -13.96 -12.16 -0.93
CA LEU A 332 -12.60 -11.98 -0.43
C LEU A 332 -12.30 -10.50 -0.18
N GLY A 333 -12.74 -9.64 -1.11
CA GLY A 333 -12.67 -8.19 -0.96
C GLY A 333 -13.45 -7.71 0.26
N LEU A 334 -14.69 -8.19 0.41
CA LEU A 334 -15.56 -7.85 1.56
C LEU A 334 -14.90 -8.19 2.91
N GLY A 335 -14.14 -9.28 2.97
CA GLY A 335 -13.47 -9.77 4.17
C GLY A 335 -12.26 -8.94 4.61
N ASN A 336 -11.44 -8.45 3.67
CA ASN A 336 -10.18 -7.75 3.98
C ASN A 336 -10.33 -6.58 4.97
N PRO A 337 -11.23 -5.61 4.75
CA PRO A 337 -11.41 -4.50 5.68
C PRO A 337 -11.90 -4.92 7.08
N LEU A 338 -12.56 -6.08 7.21
CA LEU A 338 -13.01 -6.59 8.50
C LEU A 338 -11.86 -7.19 9.31
N VAL A 339 -10.79 -7.65 8.65
CA VAL A 339 -9.55 -8.10 9.31
C VAL A 339 -8.69 -6.91 9.69
N ASP A 340 -8.55 -5.92 8.80
CA ASP A 340 -7.65 -4.76 9.01
C ASP A 340 -8.14 -3.77 10.07
N VAL A 341 -9.46 -3.72 10.33
CA VAL A 341 -10.08 -2.76 11.27
C VAL A 341 -10.15 -3.30 12.72
N THR A 342 -9.90 -4.60 12.95
CA THR A 342 -9.99 -5.25 14.28
C THR A 342 -8.67 -5.29 15.04
#